data_AF-A0AAD8MMX7-F1
#
_entry.id   AF-A0AAD8MMX7-F1
#
_cell.length_a   1.000
_cell.length_b   1.000
_cell.length_c   1.000
_cell.angle_alpha   90.00
_cell.angle_beta   90.00
_cell.angle_gamma   90.00
#
_symmetry.space_group_name_H-M   'P 1'
#
loop_
_entity.id
_entity.type
_entity.pdbx_description
1 polymer ?
#
loop_
_entity_poly.entity_id
_entity_poly.type
_entity_poly.pdbx_seq_one_letter_code
_entity_poly.pdbx_strand_id
1 'polypeptide(L)'
;MLAEFFGRSSPFDGMGGGGVPRKAQSIADESGKTMPVEEILTINIKPGWKKGTKITFLEKGNEQLNVIAVDTVFVIDEKPHSVFTRDGNDLTTAQKISLAEVLSGYTATITTLDGRKLSIPINNVIHPSYEEIIPREGMPIPKDPSKKGSLPIQFNIKFPARLTTEQKAGI
;
A
#
# COMPACT_ATOMS: atom_id res chain seq x y z
N MET A 1 4.78 -0.28 -0.87
CA MET A 1 3.79 -1.32 -0.52
C MET A 1 4.57 -2.52 0.01
N LEU A 2 4.35 -2.87 1.27
CA LEU A 2 4.90 -4.08 1.87
C LEU A 2 3.91 -5.22 1.59
N ALA A 3 4.42 -6.34 1.09
CA ALA A 3 3.65 -7.58 0.97
C ALA A 3 3.92 -8.41 2.22
N GLU A 4 2.91 -8.59 3.06
CA GLU A 4 2.96 -9.61 4.10
C GLU A 4 2.56 -10.94 3.48
N PHE A 5 3.38 -11.96 3.70
CA PHE A 5 3.17 -13.30 3.21
C PHE A 5 2.57 -14.16 4.32
N PHE A 6 1.28 -14.46 4.24
CA PHE A 6 0.64 -15.41 5.16
C PHE A 6 0.96 -16.85 4.75
N GLY A 7 2.19 -17.29 5.04
CA GLY A 7 2.49 -18.67 5.40
C GLY A 7 2.75 -18.71 6.92
N ARG A 8 2.73 -19.88 7.58
CA ARG A 8 3.16 -20.00 8.98
C ARG A 8 4.66 -19.68 9.11
N SER A 9 5.04 -18.41 9.05
CA SER A 9 6.34 -17.85 9.41
C SER A 9 6.26 -16.32 9.29
N SER A 10 6.52 -15.68 10.42
CA SER A 10 6.60 -14.26 10.79
C SER A 10 6.53 -13.14 9.73
N PRO A 11 5.91 -11.99 10.05
CA PRO A 11 5.86 -10.81 9.18
C PRO A 11 7.24 -10.13 9.03
N PHE A 12 7.50 -9.55 7.85
CA PHE A 12 8.75 -8.84 7.51
C PHE A 12 8.48 -7.34 7.28
N ASP A 13 9.35 -6.49 7.82
CA ASP A 13 9.30 -5.02 7.67
C ASP A 13 10.50 -4.54 6.84
N GLY A 14 10.26 -4.03 5.63
CA GLY A 14 11.31 -3.58 4.71
C GLY A 14 10.79 -2.74 3.55
N MET A 15 10.78 -1.41 3.70
CA MET A 15 10.44 -0.47 2.63
C MET A 15 11.53 -0.48 1.53
N GLY A 16 11.32 -1.25 0.47
CA GLY A 16 12.17 -1.26 -0.72
C GLY A 16 12.02 -2.55 -1.50
N GLY A 17 12.07 -2.49 -2.84
CA GLY A 17 11.70 -3.57 -3.75
C GLY A 17 12.18 -4.98 -3.36
N GLY A 18 11.26 -5.94 -3.46
CA GLY A 18 11.54 -7.38 -3.35
C GLY A 18 11.50 -7.93 -1.92
N GLY A 19 10.31 -8.33 -1.45
CA GLY A 19 10.22 -9.20 -0.28
C GLY A 19 10.63 -10.61 -0.68
N VAL A 20 11.63 -11.18 -0.01
CA VAL A 20 12.01 -12.60 -0.19
C VAL A 20 11.36 -13.39 0.96
N PRO A 21 10.21 -14.07 0.75
CA PRO A 21 9.67 -14.94 1.77
C PRO A 21 10.59 -16.13 2.02
N ARG A 22 10.87 -16.40 3.29
CA ARG A 22 11.54 -17.61 3.74
C ARG A 22 10.48 -18.57 4.24
N LYS A 23 10.57 -19.85 3.86
CA LYS A 23 9.66 -20.90 4.33
C LYS A 23 10.48 -22.01 4.97
N ALA A 24 10.07 -22.45 6.17
CA ALA A 24 10.51 -23.72 6.73
C ALA A 24 9.59 -24.84 6.25
N GLN A 25 10.15 -25.90 5.67
CA GLN A 25 9.46 -27.15 5.31
C GLN A 25 10.07 -28.33 6.09
N SER A 26 9.42 -29.48 6.08
CA SER A 26 9.95 -30.69 6.72
C SER A 26 10.10 -31.80 5.68
N ILE A 27 11.26 -32.45 5.66
CA ILE A 27 11.62 -33.54 4.73
C ILE A 27 11.80 -34.83 5.54
N ALA A 28 11.22 -35.95 5.09
CA ALA A 28 11.37 -37.25 5.74
C ALA A 28 12.60 -38.01 5.23
N ASP A 29 13.39 -38.61 6.12
CA ASP A 29 14.47 -39.54 5.76
C ASP A 29 13.96 -40.98 5.50
N GLU A 30 14.86 -41.89 5.10
CA GLU A 30 14.55 -43.30 4.83
C GLU A 30 13.99 -44.07 6.05
N SER A 31 14.15 -43.52 7.27
CA SER A 31 13.60 -44.05 8.52
C SER A 31 12.23 -43.44 8.91
N GLY A 32 11.70 -42.53 8.09
CA GLY A 32 10.44 -41.83 8.34
C GLY A 32 10.57 -40.64 9.30
N LYS A 33 11.79 -40.27 9.69
CA LYS A 33 12.05 -39.13 10.58
C LYS A 33 12.04 -37.84 9.78
N THR A 34 11.22 -36.87 10.20
CA THR A 34 11.13 -35.56 9.53
C THR A 34 12.17 -34.58 10.07
N MET A 35 12.92 -33.94 9.17
CA MET A 35 13.89 -32.88 9.48
C MET A 35 13.38 -31.54 8.95
N PRO A 36 13.43 -30.45 9.74
CA PRO A 36 13.09 -29.12 9.26
C PRO A 36 14.20 -28.63 8.31
N VAL A 37 13.82 -28.24 7.10
CA VAL A 37 14.67 -27.63 6.08
C VAL A 37 14.10 -26.25 5.75
N GLU A 38 14.94 -25.22 5.81
CA GLU A 38 14.55 -23.89 5.36
C GLU A 38 14.84 -23.75 3.86
N GLU A 39 13.82 -23.40 3.08
CA GLU A 39 13.95 -23.06 1.66
C GLU A 39 13.56 -21.59 1.45
N ILE A 40 14.35 -20.91 0.63
CA ILE A 40 14.10 -19.51 0.25
C ILE A 40 13.35 -19.51 -1.09
N LEU A 41 12.12 -18.98 -1.08
CA LEU A 41 11.31 -18.85 -2.28
C LEU A 41 11.26 -17.39 -2.71
N THR A 42 11.88 -17.08 -3.85
CA THR A 42 11.93 -15.70 -4.35
C THR A 42 10.62 -15.34 -5.06
N ILE A 43 9.93 -14.30 -4.58
CA ILE A 43 8.73 -13.77 -5.21
C ILE A 43 9.02 -12.40 -5.82
N ASN A 44 8.97 -12.32 -7.15
CA ASN A 44 9.10 -11.06 -7.87
C ASN A 44 7.76 -10.33 -7.91
N ILE A 45 7.54 -9.43 -6.95
CA ILE A 45 6.33 -8.62 -6.86
C ILE A 45 6.23 -7.69 -8.06
N LYS A 46 5.19 -7.87 -8.89
CA LYS A 46 4.96 -7.01 -10.06
C LYS A 46 4.21 -5.73 -9.66
N PRO A 47 4.49 -4.59 -10.32
CA PRO A 47 3.75 -3.35 -10.10
C PRO A 47 2.24 -3.54 -10.27
N GLY A 48 1.46 -2.94 -9.37
CA GLY A 48 0.00 -2.96 -9.43
C GLY A 48 -0.68 -4.18 -8.82
N TRP A 49 0.06 -5.23 -8.45
CA TRP A 49 -0.50 -6.39 -7.73
C TRP A 49 -1.37 -5.95 -6.55
N LYS A 50 -2.54 -6.57 -6.43
CA LYS A 50 -3.57 -6.23 -5.44
C LYS A 50 -3.56 -7.24 -4.31
N LYS A 51 -4.05 -6.82 -3.14
CA LYS A 51 -4.45 -7.75 -2.07
C LYS A 51 -5.22 -8.94 -2.64
N GLY A 52 -4.86 -10.15 -2.20
CA GLY A 52 -5.48 -11.40 -2.62
C GLY A 52 -4.86 -12.05 -3.86
N THR A 53 -3.87 -11.42 -4.52
CA THR A 53 -3.11 -12.07 -5.60
C THR A 53 -2.41 -13.32 -5.06
N LYS A 54 -2.60 -14.46 -5.73
CA LYS A 54 -2.04 -15.75 -5.33
C LYS A 54 -0.81 -16.11 -6.15
N ILE A 55 0.25 -16.55 -5.48
CA ILE A 55 1.48 -17.07 -6.09
C ILE A 55 1.63 -18.51 -5.63
N THR A 56 1.53 -19.45 -6.56
CA THR A 56 1.63 -20.89 -6.27
C THR A 56 3.01 -21.41 -6.61
N PHE A 57 3.63 -22.10 -5.65
CA PHE A 57 4.82 -22.91 -5.84
C PHE A 57 4.41 -24.37 -5.76
N LEU A 58 4.55 -25.07 -6.89
CA LEU A 58 4.13 -26.47 -7.01
C LEU A 58 5.03 -27.36 -6.17
N GLU A 59 4.43 -28.34 -5.49
CA GLU A 59 5.15 -29.38 -4.74
C GLU A 59 6.15 -28.85 -3.69
N LYS A 60 5.97 -27.61 -3.23
CA LYS A 60 6.83 -26.99 -2.20
C LYS A 60 6.27 -27.11 -0.80
N GLY A 61 5.38 -28.06 -0.57
CA GLY A 61 4.66 -28.32 0.67
C GLY A 61 5.51 -29.02 1.74
N ASN A 62 4.85 -29.71 2.67
CA ASN A 62 5.57 -30.64 3.53
C ASN A 62 5.76 -31.95 2.75
N GLU A 63 6.97 -32.49 2.77
CA GLU A 63 7.32 -33.74 2.08
C GLU A 63 7.14 -34.93 3.03
N GLN A 64 6.56 -36.01 2.52
CA GLN A 64 6.45 -37.29 3.23
C GLN A 64 6.96 -38.41 2.32
N LEU A 65 7.51 -39.47 2.91
CA LEU A 65 8.05 -40.59 2.17
C LEU A 65 6.96 -41.21 1.27
N ASN A 66 7.25 -41.36 -0.02
CA ASN A 66 6.33 -41.88 -1.05
C ASN A 66 5.06 -41.04 -1.31
N VAL A 67 5.05 -39.76 -0.93
CA VAL A 67 3.91 -38.84 -1.18
C VAL A 67 4.44 -37.57 -1.85
N ILE A 68 3.79 -37.16 -2.95
CA ILE A 68 4.09 -35.88 -3.62
C ILE A 68 3.72 -34.74 -2.66
N ALA A 69 4.63 -33.79 -2.47
CA ALA A 69 4.37 -32.63 -1.63
C ALA A 69 3.21 -31.79 -2.17
N VAL A 70 2.44 -31.20 -1.26
CA VAL A 70 1.35 -30.30 -1.62
C VAL A 70 1.86 -28.97 -2.15
N ASP A 71 1.05 -28.25 -2.92
CA ASP A 71 1.42 -26.91 -3.37
C ASP A 71 1.45 -25.91 -2.22
N THR A 72 2.35 -24.93 -2.32
CA THR A 72 2.38 -23.78 -1.41
C THR A 72 1.83 -22.55 -2.12
N VAL A 73 0.80 -21.93 -1.55
CA VAL A 73 0.19 -20.73 -2.10
C VAL A 73 0.49 -19.54 -1.18
N PHE A 74 1.19 -18.55 -1.71
CA PHE A 74 1.36 -17.25 -1.08
C PHE A 74 0.25 -16.31 -1.52
N VAL A 75 -0.32 -15.58 -0.58
CA VAL A 75 -1.32 -14.55 -0.85
C VAL A 75 -0.71 -13.20 -0.50
N ILE A 76 -0.78 -12.25 -1.43
CA ILE A 76 -0.33 -10.88 -1.18
C ILE A 76 -1.32 -10.19 -0.26
N ASP A 77 -0.81 -9.59 0.81
CA ASP A 77 -1.54 -8.61 1.58
C ASP A 77 -0.93 -7.20 1.45
N GLU A 78 -1.71 -6.19 1.81
CA GLU A 78 -1.33 -4.78 1.76
C GLU A 78 -1.16 -4.24 3.18
N LYS A 79 0.07 -3.84 3.53
CA LYS A 79 0.31 -3.16 4.81
C LYS A 79 -0.30 -1.75 4.80
N PRO A 80 -1.03 -1.35 5.84
CA PRO A 80 -1.51 0.02 6.00
C PRO A 80 -0.37 1.04 5.91
N HIS A 81 -0.59 2.13 5.17
CA HIS A 81 0.35 3.23 5.04
C HIS A 81 -0.16 4.45 5.80
N SER A 82 0.74 5.22 6.42
CA SER A 82 0.38 6.36 7.28
C SER A 82 -0.25 7.52 6.52
N VAL A 83 0.07 7.67 5.23
CA VAL A 83 -0.33 8.81 4.38
C VAL A 83 -1.32 8.44 3.28
N PHE A 84 -1.27 7.19 2.81
CA PHE A 84 -1.98 6.78 1.60
C PHE A 84 -2.87 5.59 1.92
N THR A 85 -4.10 5.64 1.42
CA THR A 85 -5.03 4.51 1.44
C THR A 85 -5.26 4.09 0.01
N ARG A 86 -5.10 2.80 -0.29
CA ARG A 86 -5.34 2.29 -1.64
C ARG A 86 -6.82 1.95 -1.81
N ASP A 87 -7.40 2.43 -2.90
CA ASP A 87 -8.70 1.98 -3.39
C ASP A 87 -8.57 1.49 -4.83
N GLY A 88 -8.55 0.17 -5.02
CA GLY A 88 -8.34 -0.44 -6.33
C GLY A 88 -7.00 -0.06 -6.97
N ASN A 89 -7.01 0.84 -7.95
CA ASN A 89 -5.81 1.37 -8.60
C ASN A 89 -5.48 2.80 -8.17
N ASP A 90 -6.35 3.43 -7.39
CA ASP A 90 -6.21 4.81 -6.95
C ASP A 90 -5.60 4.85 -5.55
N LEU A 91 -5.00 5.99 -5.21
CA LEU A 91 -4.43 6.25 -3.89
C LEU A 91 -5.08 7.49 -3.30
N THR A 92 -5.79 7.34 -2.20
CA THR A 92 -6.40 8.46 -1.51
C THR A 92 -5.46 8.97 -0.42
N THR A 93 -5.39 10.29 -0.25
CA THR A 93 -4.66 10.93 0.85
C THR A 93 -5.49 12.05 1.47
N ALA A 94 -5.30 12.29 2.76
CA ALA A 94 -6.03 13.33 3.49
C ALA A 94 -5.06 14.43 3.94
N GLN A 95 -5.31 15.66 3.53
CA GLN A 95 -4.57 16.85 3.95
C GLN A 95 -5.35 17.60 5.02
N LYS A 96 -4.65 18.00 6.09
CA LYS A 96 -5.24 18.83 7.14
C LYS A 96 -4.92 20.28 6.83
N ILE A 97 -5.94 21.08 6.61
CA ILE A 97 -5.82 22.50 6.27
C ILE A 97 -6.65 23.34 7.22
N SER A 98 -6.22 24.58 7.47
CA SER A 98 -6.97 25.54 8.26
C SER A 98 -8.03 26.25 7.42
N LEU A 99 -9.07 26.77 8.09
CA LEU A 99 -10.06 27.61 7.41
C LEU A 99 -9.42 28.84 6.74
N ALA A 100 -8.36 29.41 7.32
CA ALA A 100 -7.66 30.54 6.73
C ALA A 100 -7.03 30.18 5.38
N GLU A 101 -6.32 29.04 5.31
CA GLU A 101 -5.72 28.55 4.05
C GLU A 101 -6.78 28.25 2.98
N VAL A 102 -7.94 27.72 3.37
CA VAL A 102 -9.07 27.50 2.45
C VAL A 102 -9.51 28.81 1.81
N LEU A 103 -9.57 29.90 2.57
CA LEU A 103 -10.07 31.20 2.11
C LEU A 103 -9.01 32.03 1.37
N SER A 104 -7.73 31.91 1.75
CA SER A 104 -6.64 32.68 1.14
C SER A 104 -5.97 31.97 -0.05
N GLY A 105 -6.34 30.72 -0.32
CA GLY A 105 -5.67 29.85 -1.29
C GLY A 105 -4.66 28.92 -0.62
N TYR A 106 -4.56 27.70 -1.16
CA TYR A 106 -3.75 26.63 -0.61
C TYR A 106 -2.99 25.89 -1.71
N THR A 107 -1.74 25.51 -1.43
CA THR A 107 -0.92 24.68 -2.32
C THR A 107 -0.63 23.36 -1.63
N ALA A 108 -1.23 22.27 -2.13
CA ALA A 108 -1.02 20.94 -1.59
C ALA A 108 0.38 20.44 -1.96
N THR A 109 1.19 20.12 -0.95
CA THR A 109 2.51 19.50 -1.16
C THR A 109 2.45 18.04 -0.73
N ILE A 110 2.62 17.13 -1.68
CA ILE A 110 2.52 15.68 -1.46
C ILE A 110 3.81 15.00 -1.86
N THR A 111 4.34 14.13 -1.00
CA THR A 111 5.45 13.23 -1.36
C THR A 111 4.85 11.92 -1.83
N THR A 112 5.05 11.58 -3.10
CA THR A 112 4.53 10.36 -3.73
C THR A 112 5.26 9.11 -3.21
N LEU A 113 4.71 7.93 -3.50
CA LEU A 113 5.33 6.64 -3.10
C LEU A 113 6.71 6.40 -3.74
N ASP A 114 7.01 7.05 -4.87
CA ASP A 114 8.32 7.03 -5.52
C ASP A 114 9.26 8.14 -5.06
N GLY A 115 8.87 8.92 -4.03
CA GLY A 115 9.71 9.94 -3.40
C GLY A 115 9.73 11.29 -4.10
N ARG A 116 8.98 11.47 -5.20
CA ARG A 116 8.82 12.78 -5.85
C ARG A 116 7.96 13.69 -4.97
N LYS A 117 8.22 14.99 -5.02
CA LYS A 117 7.38 16.01 -4.40
C LYS A 117 6.51 16.65 -5.47
N LEU A 118 5.19 16.58 -5.29
CA LEU A 118 4.20 17.27 -6.09
C LEU A 118 3.75 18.53 -5.35
N SER A 119 3.73 19.65 -6.06
CA SER A 119 3.20 20.92 -5.58
C SER A 119 2.01 21.29 -6.44
N ILE A 120 0.81 21.24 -5.86
CA ILE A 120 -0.45 21.39 -6.59
C ILE A 120 -1.18 22.62 -6.04
N PRO A 121 -1.22 23.74 -6.78
CA PRO A 121 -2.00 24.90 -6.38
C PRO A 121 -3.50 24.58 -6.50
N ILE A 122 -4.23 24.75 -5.39
CA ILE A 122 -5.69 24.54 -5.35
C ILE A 122 -6.36 25.89 -5.56
N ASN A 123 -6.89 26.09 -6.76
CA ASN A 123 -7.55 27.34 -7.15
C ASN A 123 -9.07 27.31 -6.91
N ASN A 124 -9.63 26.12 -6.68
CA ASN A 124 -11.06 25.93 -6.48
C ASN A 124 -11.45 26.12 -5.00
N VAL A 125 -12.73 26.42 -4.77
CA VAL A 125 -13.27 26.57 -3.41
C VAL A 125 -13.32 25.20 -2.72
N ILE A 126 -12.48 25.03 -1.70
CA ILE A 126 -12.42 23.81 -0.90
C ILE A 126 -13.58 23.82 0.11
N HIS A 127 -14.56 22.96 -0.12
CA HIS A 127 -15.66 22.69 0.79
C HIS A 127 -15.49 21.28 1.40
N PRO A 128 -16.23 20.89 2.47
CA PRO A 128 -15.97 19.64 3.19
C PRO A 128 -16.05 18.35 2.36
N SER A 129 -16.79 18.33 1.26
CA SER A 129 -16.87 17.20 0.32
C SER A 129 -16.02 17.40 -0.94
N TYR A 130 -15.21 18.46 -0.99
CA TYR A 130 -14.33 18.72 -2.11
C TYR A 130 -13.16 17.74 -2.09
N GLU A 131 -12.86 17.20 -3.27
CA GLU A 131 -11.67 16.41 -3.50
C GLU A 131 -10.93 16.95 -4.73
N GLU A 132 -9.62 17.09 -4.61
CA GLU A 132 -8.77 17.39 -5.76
C GLU A 132 -8.26 16.06 -6.35
N ILE A 133 -8.56 15.78 -7.62
CA ILE A 133 -8.15 14.54 -8.27
C ILE A 133 -6.92 14.79 -9.14
N ILE A 134 -5.79 14.19 -8.77
CA ILE A 134 -4.57 14.25 -9.57
C ILE A 134 -4.47 13.00 -10.44
N PRO A 135 -4.67 13.11 -11.76
CA PRO A 135 -4.61 11.94 -12.63
C PRO A 135 -3.18 11.39 -12.69
N ARG A 136 -3.05 10.07 -12.90
CA ARG A 136 -1.78 9.35 -13.11
C ARG A 136 -0.82 9.32 -11.91
N GLU A 137 -1.27 9.69 -10.71
CA GLU A 137 -0.47 9.65 -9.48
C GLU A 137 -0.92 8.55 -8.49
N GLY A 138 -1.79 7.63 -8.94
CA GLY A 138 -2.17 6.41 -8.20
C GLY A 138 -1.24 5.22 -8.42
N MET A 139 -1.76 4.01 -8.19
CA MET A 139 -1.03 2.75 -8.39
C MET A 139 -0.97 2.34 -9.87
N PRO A 140 0.09 1.64 -10.32
CA PRO A 140 0.15 1.07 -11.66
C PRO A 140 -0.98 0.08 -11.93
N ILE A 141 -1.50 0.06 -13.15
CA ILE A 141 -2.56 -0.85 -13.56
C ILE A 141 -1.94 -2.20 -13.98
N PRO A 142 -2.32 -3.36 -13.39
CA PRO A 142 -1.65 -4.64 -13.68
C PRO A 142 -1.63 -5.05 -15.16
N LYS A 143 -2.70 -4.73 -15.90
CA LYS A 143 -2.83 -5.07 -17.33
C LYS A 143 -2.02 -4.14 -18.24
N ASP A 144 -1.72 -2.94 -17.76
CA ASP A 144 -0.98 -1.91 -18.51
C ASP A 144 -0.14 -1.09 -17.51
N PRO A 145 1.06 -1.57 -17.14
CA PRO A 145 1.88 -0.92 -16.12
C PRO A 145 2.37 0.47 -16.49
N SER A 146 2.24 0.87 -17.77
CA SER A 146 2.54 2.24 -18.22
C SER A 146 1.50 3.26 -17.73
N LYS A 147 0.31 2.78 -17.37
CA LYS A 147 -0.78 3.58 -16.82
C LYS A 147 -0.85 3.43 -15.32
N LYS A 148 -1.26 4.53 -14.68
CA LYS A 148 -1.50 4.61 -13.24
C LYS A 148 -2.92 5.10 -13.01
N GLY A 149 -3.49 4.73 -11.86
CA GLY A 149 -4.72 5.33 -11.34
C GLY A 149 -4.51 6.79 -10.95
N SER A 150 -5.49 7.33 -10.25
CA SER A 150 -5.53 8.72 -9.79
C SER A 150 -5.15 8.83 -8.31
N LEU A 151 -4.85 10.06 -7.88
CA LEU A 151 -4.62 10.42 -6.49
C LEU A 151 -5.68 11.44 -6.05
N PRO A 152 -6.80 10.99 -5.47
CA PRO A 152 -7.76 11.87 -4.83
C PRO A 152 -7.19 12.44 -3.51
N ILE A 153 -7.28 13.76 -3.35
CA ILE A 153 -6.85 14.47 -2.16
C ILE A 153 -8.09 14.95 -1.42
N GLN A 154 -8.31 14.40 -0.23
CA GLN A 154 -9.37 14.83 0.68
C GLN A 154 -8.86 15.92 1.62
N PHE A 155 -9.68 16.93 1.86
CA PHE A 155 -9.31 18.05 2.73
C PHE A 155 -10.07 18.01 4.05
N ASN A 156 -9.36 17.84 5.16
CA ASN A 156 -9.90 17.94 6.49
C ASN A 156 -9.70 19.38 7.01
N ILE A 157 -10.78 20.17 6.94
CA ILE A 157 -10.78 21.58 7.31
C ILE A 157 -10.86 21.71 8.83
N LYS A 158 -9.81 22.29 9.42
CA LYS A 158 -9.76 22.64 10.84
C LYS A 158 -10.36 24.03 11.05
N PHE A 159 -11.52 24.06 11.71
CA PHE A 159 -12.15 25.29 12.15
C PHE A 159 -11.49 25.81 13.45
N PRO A 160 -11.29 27.12 13.58
CA PRO A 160 -10.84 27.71 14.84
C PRO A 160 -11.96 27.58 15.90
N ALA A 161 -11.58 27.33 17.15
CA ALA A 161 -12.55 27.17 18.24
C ALA A 161 -13.29 28.46 18.58
N ARG A 162 -12.66 29.62 18.35
CA ARG A 162 -13.20 30.96 18.59
C ARG A 162 -12.62 31.92 17.56
N LEU A 163 -13.36 32.98 17.28
CA LEU A 163 -12.93 34.12 16.48
C LEU A 163 -13.02 35.38 17.34
N THR A 164 -12.02 36.25 17.27
CA THR A 164 -12.05 37.57 17.93
C THR A 164 -13.09 38.48 17.25
N THR A 165 -13.51 39.54 17.95
CA THR A 165 -14.47 40.51 17.38
C THR A 165 -13.95 41.15 16.10
N GLU A 166 -12.64 41.44 16.05
CA GLU A 166 -11.95 41.96 14.86
C GLU A 166 -11.97 40.96 13.70
N GLN A 167 -11.69 39.69 13.97
CA GLN A 167 -11.75 38.62 12.97
C GLN A 167 -13.17 38.44 12.43
N LYS A 168 -14.20 38.56 13.27
CA LYS A 168 -15.61 38.50 12.83
C LYS A 168 -16.02 39.71 12.00
N ALA A 169 -15.42 40.87 12.23
CA ALA A 169 -15.72 42.10 11.48
C ALA A 169 -15.01 42.15 10.12
N GLY A 170 -13.94 41.38 9.94
CA GLY A 170 -13.15 41.31 8.71
C GLY A 170 -13.46 40.14 7.78
N ILE A 171 -14.51 39.36 8.06
CA ILE A 171 -15.08 38.32 7.18
C ILE A 171 -16.33 38.90 6.53
#